data_AF-A0A074YJE4-F1
#
_entry.id   AF-A0A074YJE4-F1
#
_cell.length_a   1.000
_cell.length_b   1.000
_cell.length_c   1.000
_cell.angle_alpha   90.00
_cell.angle_beta   90.00
_cell.angle_gamma   90.00
#
_symmetry.space_group_name_H-M   'P 1'
#
loop_
_entity.id
_entity.type
_entity.pdbx_description
1 polymer ?
#
loop_
_entity_poly.entity_id
_entity_poly.type
_entity_poly.pdbx_seq_one_letter_code
_entity_poly.pdbx_strand_id
1 'polypeptide(L)'
;MGLITVDWGHQGNTEFVDFPLQISIAQREPAMFYAVLSNTSTMAPASNAISMRQQPFMSQWLRHKAVESLRVAIMDPKRAYTDAVILTVTYVYFNEAVRSERDIALKVHGPALKRMVAARGGIGAIAANGKDGLILSRYLSWCDRIISSTLDIPLLFGDYVEDSIVSQTYYPGMWSRVQNLM
;
A
#
# COMPACT_ATOMS: atom_id res chain seq x y z
N MET A 1 7.17 -21.25 -19.53
CA MET A 1 5.94 -21.42 -18.73
C MET A 1 6.34 -21.76 -17.31
N GLY A 2 6.41 -20.76 -16.44
CA GLY A 2 6.65 -20.94 -15.00
C GLY A 2 5.59 -20.14 -14.28
N LEU A 3 4.65 -20.84 -13.65
CA LEU A 3 3.62 -20.24 -12.81
C LEU A 3 4.30 -19.39 -11.73
N ILE A 4 3.72 -18.23 -11.47
CA ILE A 4 4.06 -17.36 -10.35
C ILE A 4 3.70 -18.14 -9.08
N THR A 5 4.63 -18.93 -8.56
CA THR A 5 4.65 -19.34 -7.17
C THR A 5 5.63 -18.42 -6.47
N VAL A 6 5.28 -17.13 -6.37
CA VAL A 6 5.66 -16.43 -5.15
C VAL A 6 4.72 -17.02 -4.12
N ASP A 7 5.31 -17.74 -3.19
CA ASP A 7 4.62 -18.64 -2.31
C ASP A 7 3.93 -17.89 -1.15
N TRP A 8 3.06 -16.95 -1.51
CA TRP A 8 2.21 -16.19 -0.58
C TRP A 8 1.19 -17.09 0.13
N GLY A 9 1.10 -18.37 -0.26
CA GLY A 9 0.15 -19.36 0.22
C GLY A 9 0.75 -20.52 1.02
N HIS A 10 1.96 -21.03 0.73
CA HIS A 10 2.49 -22.20 1.46
C HIS A 10 3.07 -21.89 2.86
N GLN A 11 3.09 -20.62 3.30
CA GLN A 11 3.48 -20.26 4.67
C GLN A 11 2.39 -19.53 5.45
N GLY A 12 1.10 -19.84 5.27
CA GLY A 12 0.05 -19.48 6.25
C GLY A 12 -0.06 -17.98 6.63
N ASN A 13 0.53 -17.07 5.85
CA ASN A 13 0.65 -15.65 6.18
C ASN A 13 -0.22 -14.82 5.23
N THR A 14 -1.51 -15.19 5.12
CA THR A 14 -2.50 -14.40 4.37
C THR A 14 -2.78 -13.07 5.07
N GLU A 15 -2.30 -12.87 6.30
CA GLU A 15 -2.48 -11.66 7.10
C GLU A 15 -2.11 -10.39 6.33
N PHE A 16 -1.03 -10.41 5.55
CA PHE A 16 -0.68 -9.23 4.75
C PHE A 16 -1.77 -8.99 3.69
N VAL A 17 -2.14 -10.01 2.91
CA VAL A 17 -3.16 -9.90 1.85
C VAL A 17 -4.54 -9.50 2.37
N ASP A 18 -4.96 -10.04 3.52
CA ASP A 18 -6.29 -9.85 4.08
C ASP A 18 -6.43 -8.53 4.85
N PHE A 19 -5.34 -8.06 5.48
CA PHE A 19 -5.34 -6.90 6.37
C PHE A 19 -5.93 -5.62 5.76
N PRO A 20 -5.57 -5.20 4.53
CA PRO A 20 -6.14 -4.00 3.90
C PRO A 20 -7.68 -4.06 3.78
N LEU A 21 -8.24 -5.24 3.49
CA LEU A 21 -9.69 -5.42 3.41
C LEU A 21 -10.30 -5.46 4.82
N GLN A 22 -9.70 -6.23 5.74
CA GLN A 22 -10.16 -6.32 7.12
C GLN A 22 -10.21 -4.95 7.81
N ILE A 23 -9.16 -4.14 7.67
CA ILE A 23 -9.10 -2.83 8.31
C ILE A 23 -10.10 -1.84 7.69
N SER A 24 -10.37 -1.95 6.38
CA SER A 24 -11.42 -1.15 5.74
C SER A 24 -12.80 -1.44 6.33
N ILE A 25 -13.09 -2.70 6.65
CA ILE A 25 -14.36 -3.14 7.24
C ILE A 25 -14.42 -2.74 8.71
N ALA A 26 -13.36 -3.04 9.48
CA ALA A 26 -13.31 -2.79 10.92
C ALA A 26 -13.42 -1.29 11.25
N GLN A 27 -12.71 -0.44 10.50
CA GLN A 27 -12.74 1.01 10.67
C GLN A 27 -13.84 1.69 9.84
N ARG A 28 -14.61 0.93 9.07
CA ARG A 28 -15.68 1.41 8.18
C ARG A 28 -15.20 2.55 7.29
N GLU A 29 -14.00 2.42 6.72
CA GLU A 29 -13.33 3.48 5.97
C GLU A 29 -13.50 3.26 4.45
N PRO A 30 -14.38 4.04 3.77
CA PRO A 30 -14.62 3.86 2.34
C PRO A 30 -13.38 4.10 1.49
N ALA A 31 -12.50 5.00 1.92
CA ALA A 31 -11.27 5.30 1.16
C ALA A 31 -10.38 4.06 1.06
N MET A 32 -10.24 3.31 2.16
CA MET A 32 -9.46 2.08 2.19
C MET A 32 -10.14 0.97 1.38
N PHE A 33 -11.47 0.87 1.45
CA PHE A 33 -12.22 -0.12 0.67
C PHE A 33 -12.00 0.05 -0.85
N TYR A 34 -12.12 1.27 -1.36
CA TYR A 34 -11.84 1.53 -2.78
C TYR A 34 -10.35 1.37 -3.12
N ALA A 35 -9.45 1.79 -2.23
CA ALA A 35 -8.01 1.66 -2.44
C ALA A 35 -7.57 0.20 -2.52
N VAL A 36 -8.08 -0.70 -1.67
CA VAL A 36 -7.73 -2.12 -1.73
C VAL A 36 -8.24 -2.74 -3.03
N LEU A 37 -9.48 -2.46 -3.46
CA LEU A 37 -9.99 -2.96 -4.73
C LEU A 37 -9.19 -2.45 -5.92
N SER A 38 -8.84 -1.16 -5.92
CA SER A 38 -7.97 -0.56 -6.93
C SER A 38 -6.61 -1.27 -6.98
N ASN A 39 -5.96 -1.46 -5.83
CA ASN A 39 -4.65 -2.09 -5.76
C ASN A 39 -4.71 -3.56 -6.23
N THR A 40 -5.70 -4.31 -5.76
CA THR A 40 -5.94 -5.69 -6.20
C THR A 40 -6.19 -5.78 -7.70
N SER A 41 -6.93 -4.83 -8.29
CA SER A 41 -7.15 -4.79 -9.75
C SER A 41 -5.84 -4.64 -10.54
N THR A 42 -4.87 -3.91 -9.99
CA THR A 42 -3.56 -3.70 -10.63
C THR A 42 -2.65 -4.93 -10.51
N MET A 43 -2.75 -5.65 -9.39
CA MET A 43 -1.94 -6.86 -9.12
C MET A 43 -2.54 -8.14 -9.70
N ALA A 44 -3.82 -8.13 -10.07
CA ALA A 44 -4.52 -9.30 -10.57
C ALA A 44 -3.99 -9.75 -11.95
N PRO A 45 -3.80 -11.08 -12.16
CA PRO A 45 -3.34 -11.62 -13.43
C PRO A 45 -4.22 -11.18 -14.60
N ALA A 46 -3.62 -11.01 -15.78
CA ALA A 46 -4.32 -10.54 -16.98
C ALA A 46 -5.53 -11.39 -17.39
N SER A 47 -5.61 -12.65 -16.95
CA SER A 47 -6.75 -13.55 -17.20
C SER A 47 -7.93 -13.34 -16.25
N ASN A 48 -7.77 -12.53 -15.18
CA ASN A 48 -8.80 -12.30 -14.19
C ASN A 48 -9.72 -11.14 -14.61
N ALA A 49 -11.04 -11.30 -14.40
CA ALA A 49 -12.04 -10.30 -14.71
C ALA A 49 -11.85 -8.97 -13.95
N ILE A 50 -11.22 -9.00 -12.76
CA ILE A 50 -10.93 -7.77 -12.00
C ILE A 50 -9.63 -7.09 -12.44
N SER A 51 -8.85 -7.71 -13.34
CA SER A 51 -7.56 -7.18 -13.77
C SER A 51 -7.71 -5.85 -14.51
N MET A 52 -6.82 -4.91 -14.20
CA MET A 52 -6.72 -3.63 -14.89
C MET A 52 -6.51 -3.80 -16.40
N ARG A 53 -5.85 -4.88 -16.86
CA ARG A 53 -5.70 -5.16 -18.29
C ARG A 53 -7.02 -5.48 -18.98
N GLN A 54 -7.95 -6.14 -18.27
CA GLN A 54 -9.28 -6.48 -18.78
C GLN A 54 -10.28 -5.34 -18.58
N GLN A 55 -10.16 -4.60 -17.46
CA GLN A 55 -11.11 -3.58 -17.04
C GLN A 55 -10.40 -2.26 -16.66
N PRO A 56 -9.71 -1.60 -17.59
CA PRO A 56 -8.92 -0.40 -17.30
C PRO A 56 -9.78 0.76 -16.76
N PHE A 57 -10.99 0.92 -17.30
CA PHE A 57 -11.94 1.92 -16.84
C PHE A 57 -12.37 1.69 -15.38
N MET A 58 -12.65 0.43 -15.01
CA MET A 58 -13.05 0.10 -13.63
C MET A 58 -11.92 0.38 -12.65
N SER A 59 -10.68 0.01 -13.00
CA SER A 59 -9.50 0.31 -12.19
C SER A 59 -9.31 1.81 -11.98
N GLN A 60 -9.47 2.61 -13.05
CA GLN A 60 -9.41 4.08 -12.95
C GLN A 60 -10.55 4.65 -12.10
N TRP A 61 -11.76 4.11 -12.24
CA TRP A 61 -12.91 4.52 -11.43
C TRP A 61 -12.71 4.22 -9.94
N LEU A 62 -12.18 3.04 -9.60
CA LEU A 62 -11.84 2.66 -8.22
C LEU A 62 -10.80 3.61 -7.62
N ARG A 63 -9.76 3.97 -8.37
CA ARG A 63 -8.78 4.98 -7.95
C ARG A 63 -9.42 6.33 -7.68
N HIS A 64 -10.28 6.79 -8.59
CA HIS A 64 -10.99 8.05 -8.42
C HIS A 64 -11.86 8.04 -7.15
N LYS A 65 -12.59 6.94 -6.90
CA LYS A 65 -13.42 6.75 -5.70
C LYS A 65 -12.59 6.69 -4.42
N ALA A 66 -11.40 6.09 -4.46
CA ALA A 66 -10.47 6.08 -3.34
C ALA A 66 -10.03 7.51 -2.97
N VAL A 67 -9.63 8.32 -3.96
CA VAL A 67 -9.19 9.72 -3.74
C VAL A 67 -10.36 10.61 -3.29
N GLU A 68 -11.55 10.45 -3.88
CA GLU A 68 -12.77 11.17 -3.49
C GLU A 68 -13.13 10.89 -2.03
N SER A 69 -13.13 9.61 -1.63
CA SER A 69 -13.42 9.19 -0.26
C SER A 69 -12.32 9.63 0.72
N LEU A 70 -11.06 9.56 0.30
CA LEU A 70 -9.91 10.00 1.09
C LEU A 70 -10.01 11.49 1.42
N ARG A 71 -10.43 12.33 0.46
CA ARG A 71 -10.64 13.77 0.70
C ARG A 71 -11.64 14.01 1.82
N VAL A 72 -12.70 13.20 1.91
CA VAL A 72 -13.66 13.30 3.03
C VAL A 72 -13.02 12.84 4.33
N ALA A 73 -12.26 11.74 4.30
CA ALA A 73 -11.62 11.17 5.49
C ALA A 73 -10.60 12.12 6.14
N ILE A 74 -9.76 12.79 5.35
CA ILE A 74 -8.72 13.69 5.87
C ILE A 74 -9.28 14.99 6.48
N MET A 75 -10.53 15.36 6.15
CA MET A 75 -11.19 16.54 6.72
C MET A 75 -11.84 16.24 8.07
N ASP A 76 -12.02 14.97 8.42
CA ASP A 76 -12.53 14.55 9.72
C ASP A 76 -11.35 14.24 10.66
N PRO A 77 -11.14 15.03 11.74
CA PRO A 77 -10.00 14.85 12.64
C PRO A 77 -9.99 13.49 13.35
N LYS A 78 -11.15 12.82 13.48
CA LYS A 78 -11.23 11.47 14.07
C LYS A 78 -10.78 10.37 13.10
N ARG A 79 -10.84 10.65 11.80
CA ARG A 79 -10.50 9.69 10.73
C ARG A 79 -9.14 9.95 10.12
N ALA A 80 -8.72 11.20 10.02
CA ALA A 80 -7.56 11.64 9.25
C ALA A 80 -6.25 10.90 9.54
N TYR A 81 -6.09 10.34 10.74
CA TYR A 81 -4.87 9.63 11.16
C TYR A 81 -5.12 8.17 11.60
N THR A 82 -6.27 7.58 11.24
CA THR A 82 -6.50 6.16 11.50
C THR A 82 -5.61 5.28 10.62
N ASP A 83 -5.41 4.03 11.02
CA ASP A 83 -4.61 3.08 10.26
C ASP A 83 -5.14 2.90 8.83
N ALA A 84 -6.47 2.85 8.65
CA ALA A 84 -7.08 2.69 7.32
C ALA A 84 -6.81 3.91 6.42
N VAL A 85 -6.85 5.13 6.95
CA VAL A 85 -6.57 6.34 6.16
C VAL A 85 -5.07 6.43 5.83
N ILE A 86 -4.19 6.11 6.79
CA ILE A 86 -2.73 6.04 6.53
C ILE A 86 -2.41 5.00 5.45
N LEU A 87 -3.01 3.81 5.54
CA LEU A 87 -2.82 2.75 4.55
C LEU A 87 -3.40 3.14 3.18
N THR A 88 -4.52 3.86 3.15
CA THR A 88 -5.08 4.44 1.92
C THR A 88 -4.09 5.38 1.24
N VAL A 89 -3.51 6.34 1.98
CA VAL A 89 -2.51 7.27 1.42
C VAL A 89 -1.28 6.50 0.96
N THR A 90 -0.89 5.44 1.68
CA THR A 90 0.22 4.55 1.28
C THR A 90 -0.07 3.89 -0.07
N TYR A 91 -1.28 3.40 -0.30
CA TYR A 91 -1.69 2.79 -1.57
C TYR A 91 -1.77 3.79 -2.71
N VAL A 92 -2.28 5.00 -2.44
CA VAL A 92 -2.30 6.09 -3.44
C VAL A 92 -0.88 6.48 -3.83
N TYR A 93 -0.03 6.75 -2.85
CA TYR A 93 1.39 7.08 -3.06
C TYR A 93 2.11 5.99 -3.86
N PHE A 94 1.95 4.73 -3.46
CA PHE A 94 2.54 3.59 -4.15
C PHE A 94 2.08 3.51 -5.60
N ASN A 95 0.77 3.54 -5.85
CA ASN A 95 0.22 3.42 -7.19
C ASN A 95 0.64 4.57 -8.11
N GLU A 96 0.72 5.80 -7.61
CA GLU A 96 1.17 6.96 -8.40
C GLU A 96 2.67 6.90 -8.69
N ALA A 97 3.48 6.53 -7.69
CA ALA A 97 4.93 6.44 -7.81
C ALA A 97 5.38 5.39 -8.82
N VAL A 98 4.71 4.23 -8.82
CA VAL A 98 5.06 3.14 -9.72
C VAL A 98 4.46 3.25 -11.12
N ARG A 99 3.57 4.22 -11.33
CA ARG A 99 2.94 4.53 -12.63
C ARG A 99 3.50 5.85 -13.17
N SER A 100 2.75 6.49 -14.06
CA SER A 100 3.15 7.72 -14.76
C SER A 100 2.92 9.01 -13.97
N GLU A 101 2.52 8.93 -12.70
CA GLU A 101 2.10 10.09 -11.88
C GLU A 101 3.13 10.43 -10.78
N ARG A 102 4.41 10.17 -11.08
CA ARG A 102 5.54 10.29 -10.13
C ARG A 102 5.63 11.66 -9.46
N ASP A 103 5.39 12.73 -10.21
CA ASP A 103 5.42 14.08 -9.67
C ASP A 103 4.40 14.30 -8.54
N ILE A 104 3.18 13.75 -8.69
CA ILE A 104 2.11 13.86 -7.69
C ILE A 104 2.50 13.02 -6.46
N ALA A 105 2.98 11.79 -6.70
CA ALA A 105 3.43 10.89 -5.64
C ALA A 105 4.48 11.57 -4.74
N LEU A 106 5.51 12.17 -5.34
CA LEU A 106 6.66 12.72 -4.61
C LEU A 106 6.40 14.11 -4.02
N LYS A 107 5.58 14.95 -4.66
CA LYS A 107 5.35 16.34 -4.21
C LYS A 107 4.12 16.49 -3.32
N VAL A 108 3.16 15.55 -3.40
CA VAL A 108 1.88 15.65 -2.69
C VAL A 108 1.73 14.52 -1.67
N HIS A 109 1.60 13.27 -2.13
CA HIS A 109 1.17 12.17 -1.26
C HIS A 109 2.29 11.61 -0.38
N GLY A 110 3.54 11.55 -0.86
CA GLY A 110 4.70 11.17 -0.04
C GLY A 110 4.90 12.10 1.16
N PRO A 111 4.98 13.44 0.96
CA PRO A 111 5.07 14.39 2.07
C PRO A 111 3.86 14.35 3.00
N ALA A 112 2.65 14.13 2.49
CA ALA A 112 1.45 13.98 3.32
C ALA A 112 1.52 12.72 4.20
N LEU A 113 1.89 11.58 3.61
CA LEU A 113 2.07 10.32 4.31
C LEU A 113 3.12 10.43 5.42
N LYS A 114 4.25 11.08 5.13
CA LYS A 114 5.31 11.33 6.12
C LYS A 114 4.80 12.13 7.31
N ARG A 115 4.00 13.17 7.10
CA ARG A 115 3.38 13.96 8.18
C ARG A 115 2.40 13.13 9.00
N MET A 116 1.59 12.28 8.36
CA MET A 116 0.63 11.42 9.06
C MET A 116 1.31 10.39 9.95
N VAL A 117 2.37 9.76 9.46
CA VAL A 117 3.18 8.82 10.25
C VAL A 117 3.90 9.54 11.39
N ALA A 118 4.48 10.72 11.14
CA ALA A 118 5.12 11.53 12.17
C ALA A 118 4.13 11.97 13.27
N ALA A 119 2.90 12.33 12.91
CA ALA A 119 1.85 12.67 13.86
C ALA A 119 1.48 11.51 14.80
N ARG A 120 1.81 10.27 14.44
CA ARG A 120 1.65 9.08 15.28
C ARG A 120 2.93 8.64 16.00
N GLY A 121 3.96 9.49 16.04
CA GLY A 121 5.23 9.20 16.69
C GLY A 121 6.22 8.40 15.82
N GLY A 122 5.96 8.27 14.52
CA GLY A 122 6.84 7.57 13.59
C GLY A 122 6.49 6.08 13.42
N ILE A 123 7.17 5.41 12.48
CA ILE A 123 6.91 3.99 12.16
C ILE A 123 7.12 3.08 13.38
N GLY A 124 8.16 3.31 14.18
CA GLY A 124 8.41 2.49 15.37
C GLY A 124 7.28 2.57 16.41
N ALA A 125 6.69 3.75 16.61
CA ALA A 125 5.55 3.92 17.50
C ALA A 125 4.29 3.22 16.97
N ILE A 126 4.07 3.28 15.65
CA ILE A 126 2.99 2.54 14.98
C ILE A 126 3.20 1.03 15.16
N ALA A 127 4.42 0.53 14.93
CA ALA A 127 4.74 -0.89 15.05
C ALA A 127 4.53 -1.45 16.47
N ALA A 128 4.78 -0.62 17.49
CA ALA A 128 4.55 -0.98 18.89
C ALA A 128 3.06 -1.04 19.27
N ASN A 129 2.16 -0.55 18.43
CA ASN A 129 0.72 -0.47 18.70
C ASN A 129 -0.03 -1.77 18.33
N GLY A 130 0.38 -2.87 18.95
CA GLY A 130 -0.26 -4.18 18.77
C GLY A 130 -0.10 -4.77 17.37
N LYS A 131 -0.89 -5.82 17.09
CA LYS A 131 -0.78 -6.60 15.85
C LYS A 131 -1.03 -5.76 14.59
N ASP A 132 -2.09 -4.97 14.58
CA ASP A 132 -2.48 -4.17 13.41
C ASP A 132 -1.46 -3.06 13.12
N GLY A 133 -0.92 -2.44 14.17
CA GLY A 133 0.17 -1.48 14.07
C GLY A 133 1.44 -2.09 13.48
N LEU A 134 1.79 -3.30 13.90
CA LEU A 134 2.92 -4.05 13.32
C LEU A 134 2.70 -4.33 11.84
N ILE A 135 1.52 -4.81 11.42
CA ILE A 135 1.22 -5.09 10.01
C ILE A 135 1.23 -3.80 9.18
N LEU A 136 0.65 -2.71 9.70
CA LEU A 136 0.70 -1.39 9.04
C LEU A 136 2.15 -0.90 8.85
N SER A 137 3.00 -1.06 9.86
CA SER A 137 4.42 -0.68 9.77
C SER A 137 5.15 -1.44 8.65
N ARG A 138 4.80 -2.71 8.45
CA ARG A 138 5.34 -3.55 7.38
C ARG A 138 4.88 -3.06 6.02
N TYR A 139 3.61 -2.70 5.88
CA TYR A 139 3.07 -2.10 4.66
C TYR A 139 3.77 -0.80 4.27
N LEU A 140 3.96 0.10 5.23
CA LEU A 140 4.65 1.38 5.03
C LEU A 140 6.09 1.15 4.55
N SER A 141 6.81 0.27 5.23
CA SER A 141 8.22 -0.03 4.95
C SER A 141 8.40 -0.73 3.60
N TRP A 142 7.52 -1.68 3.28
CA TRP A 142 7.54 -2.41 2.01
C TRP A 142 7.28 -1.47 0.83
N CYS A 143 6.23 -0.64 0.90
CA CYS A 143 5.93 0.34 -0.16
C CYS A 143 7.07 1.33 -0.34
N ASP A 144 7.64 1.85 0.76
CA ASP A 144 8.75 2.81 0.72
C ASP A 144 9.99 2.23 0.02
N ARG A 145 10.37 1.00 0.37
CA ARG A 145 11.51 0.30 -0.26
C ARG A 145 11.31 0.06 -1.74
N ILE A 146 10.11 -0.36 -2.16
CA ILE A 146 9.81 -0.55 -3.58
C ILE A 146 9.93 0.76 -4.33
N ILE A 147 9.34 1.84 -3.80
CA ILE A 147 9.34 3.14 -4.47
C ILE A 147 10.75 3.71 -4.53
N SER A 148 11.49 3.67 -3.42
CA SER A 148 12.90 4.06 -3.34
C SER A 148 13.74 3.34 -4.39
N SER A 149 13.61 2.02 -4.48
CA SER A 149 14.33 1.21 -5.48
C SER A 149 13.86 1.47 -6.92
N THR A 150 12.57 1.74 -7.14
CA THR A 150 11.99 1.92 -8.49
C THR A 150 12.33 3.28 -9.07
N LEU A 151 12.40 4.30 -8.23
CA LEU A 151 12.62 5.69 -8.63
C LEU A 151 14.04 6.18 -8.37
N ASP A 152 14.89 5.36 -7.76
CA ASP A 152 16.25 5.71 -7.33
C ASP A 152 16.25 6.97 -6.44
N ILE A 153 15.43 6.92 -5.38
CA ILE A 153 15.28 8.02 -4.42
C ILE A 153 15.53 7.54 -2.99
N PRO A 154 15.89 8.43 -2.04
CA PRO A 154 15.99 8.07 -0.63
C PRO A 154 14.68 7.51 -0.06
N LEU A 155 14.79 6.64 0.94
CA LEU A 155 13.64 6.15 1.71
C LEU A 155 12.87 7.32 2.35
N LEU A 156 11.54 7.30 2.21
CA LEU A 156 10.64 8.28 2.80
C LEU A 156 10.72 8.28 4.33
N PHE A 157 10.87 7.10 4.93
CA PHE A 157 10.86 6.90 6.38
C PHE A 157 12.23 6.60 7.01
N GLY A 158 13.32 6.63 6.22
CA GLY A 158 14.68 6.35 6.72
C GLY A 158 14.83 4.91 7.22
N ASP A 159 15.98 4.58 7.84
CA ASP A 159 16.44 3.22 8.19
C ASP A 159 15.61 2.51 9.28
N TYR A 160 14.29 2.57 9.22
CA TYR A 160 13.44 1.66 9.97
C TYR A 160 13.78 0.22 9.52
N VAL A 161 14.53 -0.45 10.38
CA VAL A 161 14.83 -1.87 10.29
C VAL A 161 13.63 -2.58 10.90
N GLU A 162 12.84 -3.23 10.04
CA GLU A 162 11.79 -4.13 10.49
C GLU A 162 12.38 -5.18 11.43
N ASP A 163 11.58 -5.61 12.41
CA ASP A 163 11.93 -6.74 13.27
C ASP A 163 12.43 -7.92 12.42
N SER A 164 13.49 -8.58 12.90
CA SER A 164 14.30 -9.62 12.22
C SER A 164 13.52 -10.82 11.66
N ILE A 165 12.22 -10.91 11.96
CA ILE A 165 11.29 -11.94 11.49
C ILE A 165 10.80 -11.63 10.06
N VAL A 166 10.77 -10.35 9.64
CA VAL A 166 10.32 -9.93 8.29
C VAL A 166 11.47 -9.79 7.30
N SER A 167 12.70 -9.59 7.79
CA SER A 167 13.92 -9.53 6.98
C SER A 167 14.21 -10.82 6.19
N GLN A 168 13.44 -11.88 6.42
CA GLN A 168 13.42 -13.10 5.61
C GLN A 168 12.65 -12.96 4.29
N THR A 169 11.92 -11.85 4.08
CA THR A 169 11.25 -11.56 2.82
C THR A 169 12.31 -11.18 1.78
N TYR A 170 12.44 -11.95 0.71
CA TYR A 170 13.40 -11.65 -0.36
C TYR A 170 12.90 -10.48 -1.22
N TYR A 171 13.44 -9.28 -0.99
CA TYR A 171 13.07 -8.04 -1.70
C TYR A 171 13.62 -7.89 -3.13
N PRO A 172 14.83 -8.37 -3.49
CA PRO A 172 15.38 -8.18 -4.85
C PRO A 172 14.56 -8.88 -5.94
N GLY A 173 14.23 -8.16 -7.02
CA GLY A 173 13.51 -8.71 -8.18
C GLY A 173 12.00 -8.92 -7.99
N MET A 174 11.44 -8.47 -6.86
CA MET A 174 9.98 -8.48 -6.63
C MET A 174 9.27 -7.50 -7.58
N TRP A 175 9.87 -6.32 -7.80
CA TRP A 175 9.34 -5.31 -8.71
C TRP A 175 9.34 -5.76 -10.18
N SER A 176 10.42 -6.40 -10.65
CA SER A 176 10.46 -6.97 -12.02
C SER A 176 9.40 -8.06 -12.24
N ARG A 177 8.95 -8.74 -11.17
CA ARG A 177 7.84 -9.71 -11.24
C ARG A 177 6.47 -9.03 -11.28
N VAL A 178 6.29 -7.93 -10.55
CA VAL A 178 5.08 -7.10 -10.61
C VAL A 178 4.95 -6.39 -11.97
N GLN A 179 6.06 -5.92 -12.54
CA GLN A 179 6.07 -5.37 -13.91
C GLN A 179 5.69 -6.38 -14.98
N ASN A 180 6.01 -7.67 -14.82
CA ASN A 180 5.57 -8.70 -15.76
C ASN A 180 4.05 -9.01 -15.64
N LEU A 181 3.41 -8.61 -14.54
CA LEU A 181 1.98 -8.75 -14.29
C LEU A 181 1.15 -7.54 -14.77
N MET A 182 1.72 -6.33 -14.72
CA MET A 182 1.11 -5.08 -15.22
C MET A 182 1.24 -4.93 -16.71
#